data_AF-A0A9C7FAU2-F1
#
_entry.id   AF-A0A9C7FAU2-F1
#
_cell.length_a   1.000
_cell.length_b   1.000
_cell.length_c   1.000
_cell.angle_alpha   90.00
_cell.angle_beta   90.00
_cell.angle_gamma   90.00
#
_symmetry.space_group_name_H-M   'P 1'
#
loop_
_entity.id
_entity.type
_entity.pdbx_description
1 polymer ?
#
loop_
_entity_poly.entity_id
_entity_poly.type
_entity_poly.pdbx_seq_one_letter_code
_entity_poly.pdbx_strand_id
1 'polypeptide(L)'
;MNAEKLYEKLLEKLRELKQVSSFELVGLAMGGAWIAERLAKDLGLPHYGVINAAFHRDDYAEKGMTALRTASTMTTHLPFDVNGSNVILIDDVLLTGRTVRAALNELFDFGRPAQVELMVLADRGSRELPVSANFAGEIVSVPDHQILALEKDTTGKFSFVLEERE
;
A
#
# COMPACT_ATOMS: atom_id res chain seq x y z
N MET A 1 7.39 12.86 10.99
CA MET A 1 6.18 12.32 10.35
C MET A 1 5.47 11.40 11.32
N ASN A 2 4.14 11.50 11.46
CA ASN A 2 3.35 10.68 12.39
C ASN A 2 2.45 9.72 11.60
N ALA A 3 2.81 8.43 11.56
CA ALA A 3 2.12 7.43 10.75
C ALA A 3 0.64 7.26 11.13
N GLU A 4 0.30 7.29 12.42
CA GLU A 4 -1.11 7.22 12.88
C GLU A 4 -1.94 8.39 12.35
N LYS A 5 -1.40 9.60 12.38
CA LYS A 5 -2.10 10.77 11.84
C LYS A 5 -2.31 10.65 10.33
N LEU A 6 -1.38 10.04 9.60
CA LEU A 6 -1.54 9.81 8.16
C LEU A 6 -2.57 8.71 7.88
N TYR A 7 -2.60 7.68 8.73
CA TYR A 7 -3.64 6.64 8.70
C TYR A 7 -5.02 7.25 8.92
N GLU A 8 -5.19 8.12 9.93
CA GLU A 8 -6.46 8.80 10.22
C GLU A 8 -6.96 9.60 9.01
N LYS A 9 -6.08 10.36 8.34
CA LYS A 9 -6.43 11.08 7.10
C LYS A 9 -6.93 10.14 6.00
N LEU A 10 -6.28 8.98 5.85
CA LEU A 10 -6.62 7.97 4.85
C LEU A 10 -7.99 7.34 5.15
N LEU A 11 -8.24 7.03 6.42
CA LEU A 11 -9.52 6.53 6.93
C LEU A 11 -10.65 7.53 6.73
N GLU A 12 -10.44 8.81 7.04
CA GLU A 12 -11.41 9.88 6.81
C GLU A 12 -11.75 9.99 5.32
N LYS A 13 -10.73 9.97 4.44
CA LYS A 13 -10.95 10.04 3.00
C LYS A 13 -11.78 8.86 2.47
N LEU A 14 -11.51 7.65 2.96
CA LEU A 14 -12.28 6.46 2.58
C LEU A 14 -13.69 6.45 3.17
N ARG A 15 -13.92 7.05 4.34
CA ARG A 15 -15.27 7.22 4.90
C ARG A 15 -16.13 8.13 4.04
N GLU A 16 -15.55 9.19 3.47
CA GLU A 16 -16.25 10.04 2.50
C GLU A 16 -16.55 9.26 1.22
N LEU A 17 -15.55 8.55 0.67
CA LEU A 17 -15.70 7.80 -0.58
C LEU A 17 -16.76 6.69 -0.47
N LYS A 18 -16.84 6.01 0.67
CA LYS A 18 -17.81 4.93 0.93
C LYS A 18 -19.26 5.42 0.89
N GLN A 19 -19.51 6.72 1.08
CA GLN A 19 -20.86 7.29 1.02
C GLN A 19 -21.37 7.48 -0.42
N VAL A 20 -20.45 7.55 -1.39
CA VAL A 20 -20.78 7.92 -2.78
C VAL A 20 -20.48 6.83 -3.80
N SER A 21 -19.66 5.83 -3.45
CA SER A 21 -19.27 4.74 -4.35
C SER A 21 -18.89 3.46 -3.62
N SER A 22 -19.05 2.32 -4.29
CA SER A 22 -18.48 1.04 -3.86
C SER A 22 -17.03 0.90 -4.36
N PHE A 23 -16.18 0.30 -3.53
CA PHE A 23 -14.79 0.00 -3.86
C PHE A 23 -14.30 -1.25 -3.13
N GLU A 24 -13.24 -1.83 -3.65
CA GLU A 24 -12.49 -2.95 -3.06
C GLU A 24 -11.14 -2.45 -2.56
N LEU A 25 -10.81 -2.71 -1.30
CA LEU A 25 -9.49 -2.38 -0.75
C LEU A 25 -8.50 -3.51 -1.02
N VAL A 26 -7.33 -3.16 -1.52
CA VAL A 26 -6.24 -4.12 -1.75
C VAL A 26 -4.94 -3.56 -1.19
N GLY A 27 -4.40 -4.20 -0.14
CA GLY A 27 -3.10 -3.85 0.41
C GLY A 27 -1.96 -4.44 -0.40
N LEU A 28 -0.93 -3.64 -0.70
CA LEU A 28 0.33 -4.16 -1.21
C LEU A 28 1.10 -4.82 -0.06
N ALA A 29 1.67 -6.00 -0.28
CA ALA A 29 2.25 -6.83 0.78
C ALA A 29 3.20 -6.05 1.72
N MET A 30 3.24 -6.50 2.99
CA MET A 30 3.85 -5.83 4.14
C MET A 30 3.02 -4.65 4.69
N GLY A 31 3.53 -3.41 4.66
CA GLY A 31 2.91 -2.25 5.28
C GLY A 31 1.54 -1.94 4.69
N GLY A 32 1.41 -1.96 3.36
CA GLY A 32 0.12 -1.79 2.67
C GLY A 32 -0.94 -2.80 3.11
N ALA A 33 -0.57 -4.07 3.31
CA ALA A 33 -1.46 -5.11 3.80
C ALA A 33 -1.91 -4.85 5.25
N TRP A 34 -1.02 -4.40 6.13
CA TRP A 34 -1.39 -4.02 7.50
C TRP A 34 -2.36 -2.85 7.54
N ILE A 35 -2.14 -1.85 6.68
CA ILE A 35 -3.00 -0.68 6.57
C ILE A 35 -4.38 -1.11 6.03
N ALA A 36 -4.43 -1.87 4.94
CA ALA A 36 -5.67 -2.35 4.33
C ALA A 36 -6.51 -3.19 5.30
N GLU A 37 -5.88 -4.09 6.07
CA GLU A 37 -6.55 -4.86 7.12
C GLU A 37 -7.22 -3.95 8.16
N ARG A 38 -6.48 -2.97 8.69
CA ARG A 38 -6.99 -2.05 9.70
C ARG A 38 -8.08 -1.14 9.15
N LEU A 39 -7.92 -0.62 7.92
CA LEU A 39 -8.93 0.17 7.23
C LEU A 39 -10.22 -0.62 7.03
N ALA A 40 -10.14 -1.85 6.56
CA ALA A 40 -11.31 -2.69 6.34
C ALA A 40 -12.09 -2.90 7.65
N LYS A 41 -11.38 -3.14 8.75
CA LYS A 41 -11.99 -3.21 10.09
C LYS A 41 -12.65 -1.89 10.50
N ASP A 42 -11.94 -0.78 10.41
CA ASP A 42 -12.42 0.54 10.88
C ASP A 42 -13.54 1.13 10.01
N LEU A 43 -13.62 0.71 8.74
CA LEU A 43 -14.69 1.03 7.81
C LEU A 43 -15.85 0.04 7.87
N GLY A 44 -15.71 -1.10 8.56
CA GLY A 44 -16.69 -2.19 8.55
C GLY A 44 -16.92 -2.76 7.15
N LEU A 45 -15.84 -3.00 6.40
CA LEU A 45 -15.88 -3.70 5.12
C LEU A 45 -15.89 -5.23 5.36
N PRO A 46 -16.60 -6.00 4.53
CA PRO A 46 -16.72 -7.45 4.70
C PRO A 46 -15.42 -8.21 4.40
N HIS A 47 -14.55 -7.62 3.58
CA HIS A 47 -13.27 -8.21 3.18
C HIS A 47 -12.27 -7.12 2.72
N TYR A 48 -11.02 -7.55 2.55
CA TYR A 48 -9.96 -6.81 1.86
C TYR A 48 -9.10 -7.81 1.08
N GLY A 49 -8.47 -7.33 0.01
CA GLY A 49 -7.48 -8.07 -0.74
C GLY A 49 -6.05 -7.75 -0.31
N VAL A 50 -5.14 -8.65 -0.67
CA VAL A 50 -3.69 -8.44 -0.56
C VAL A 50 -3.04 -8.87 -1.86
N ILE A 51 -2.11 -8.05 -2.37
CA ILE A 51 -1.27 -8.38 -3.53
C ILE A 51 0.19 -8.43 -3.07
N ASN A 52 0.85 -9.56 -3.34
CA ASN A 52 2.25 -9.76 -3.04
C ASN A 52 3.13 -9.68 -4.29
N ALA A 53 3.49 -8.44 -4.63
CA ALA A 53 4.39 -8.11 -5.72
C ALA A 53 5.89 -8.39 -5.44
N ALA A 54 6.27 -8.89 -4.24
CA ALA A 54 7.65 -8.91 -3.76
C ALA A 54 8.63 -9.81 -4.55
N PHE A 55 8.15 -10.59 -5.52
CA PHE A 55 9.01 -11.42 -6.37
C PHE A 55 9.56 -10.69 -7.60
N HIS A 56 9.30 -9.39 -7.76
CA HIS A 56 9.96 -8.60 -8.79
C HIS A 56 11.39 -8.24 -8.37
N ARG A 57 12.36 -8.59 -9.23
CA ARG A 57 13.82 -8.43 -9.01
C ARG A 57 14.24 -7.03 -8.56
N ASP A 58 13.47 -6.00 -8.93
CA ASP A 58 13.81 -4.61 -8.65
C ASP A 58 13.45 -4.17 -7.22
N ASP A 59 12.47 -4.81 -6.57
CA ASP A 59 11.98 -4.41 -5.24
C ASP A 59 12.93 -4.84 -4.10
N TYR A 60 13.89 -5.72 -4.39
CA TYR A 60 14.92 -6.16 -3.44
C TYR A 60 15.83 -5.02 -2.95
N ALA A 61 16.05 -3.99 -3.75
CA ALA A 61 16.98 -2.90 -3.45
C ALA A 61 16.34 -1.71 -2.71
N GLU A 62 15.01 -1.71 -2.56
CA GLU A 62 14.24 -0.62 -1.92
C GLU A 62 13.63 -1.06 -0.58
N LYS A 63 13.65 -2.36 -0.26
CA LYS A 63 13.09 -2.92 0.97
C LYS A 63 14.18 -3.60 1.80
N GLY A 64 14.22 -3.32 3.10
CA GLY A 64 15.16 -3.96 4.03
C GLY A 64 15.02 -5.49 4.10
N MET A 65 16.04 -6.19 4.61
CA MET A 65 16.08 -7.66 4.64
C MET A 65 14.91 -8.31 5.42
N THR A 66 14.44 -7.63 6.48
CA THR A 66 13.30 -8.08 7.30
C THR A 66 11.98 -8.03 6.53
N ALA A 67 11.80 -6.98 5.73
CA ALA A 67 10.64 -6.76 4.87
C ALA A 67 10.48 -7.89 3.83
N LEU A 68 11.58 -8.24 3.16
CA LEU A 68 11.61 -9.29 2.14
C LEU A 68 11.27 -10.68 2.70
N ARG A 69 11.74 -11.00 3.92
CA ARG A 69 11.42 -12.27 4.58
C ARG A 69 9.93 -12.40 4.90
N THR A 70 9.30 -11.32 5.39
CA THR A 70 7.86 -11.30 5.68
C THR A 70 7.03 -11.37 4.41
N ALA A 71 7.45 -10.68 3.35
CA ALA A 71 6.76 -10.75 2.06
C ALA A 71 6.83 -12.16 1.44
N SER A 72 7.93 -12.89 1.60
CA SER A 72 8.09 -14.24 1.03
C SER A 72 7.07 -15.28 1.54
N THR A 73 6.39 -15.02 2.65
CA THR A 73 5.35 -15.90 3.21
C THR A 73 3.92 -15.43 2.93
N MET A 74 3.74 -14.23 2.39
CA MET A 74 2.42 -13.71 2.00
C MET A 74 2.02 -14.27 0.63
N THR A 75 0.76 -14.61 0.45
CA THR A 75 0.20 -14.98 -0.86
C THR A 75 -0.80 -13.93 -1.30
N THR A 76 -0.81 -13.61 -2.60
CA THR A 76 -1.88 -12.79 -3.17
C THR A 76 -3.22 -13.46 -2.96
N HIS A 77 -4.18 -12.69 -2.47
CA HIS A 77 -5.51 -13.15 -2.14
C HIS A 77 -6.50 -12.00 -2.34
N LEU A 78 -7.41 -12.17 -3.31
CA LEU A 78 -8.44 -11.20 -3.66
C LEU A 78 -9.82 -11.88 -3.47
N PRO A 79 -10.48 -11.70 -2.30
CA PRO A 79 -11.73 -12.39 -1.95
C PRO A 79 -12.98 -11.77 -2.61
N PHE A 80 -12.83 -11.22 -3.81
CA PHE A 80 -13.87 -10.52 -4.55
C PHE A 80 -13.63 -10.69 -6.06
N ASP A 81 -14.65 -10.42 -6.88
CA ASP A 81 -14.48 -10.42 -8.34
C ASP A 81 -13.79 -9.13 -8.79
N VAL A 82 -12.63 -9.29 -9.44
CA VAL A 82 -11.84 -8.17 -9.97
C VAL A 82 -12.50 -7.55 -11.21
N ASN A 83 -13.35 -8.28 -11.92
CA ASN A 83 -13.95 -7.78 -13.16
C ASN A 83 -14.96 -6.66 -12.89
N GLY A 84 -14.70 -5.48 -13.45
CA GLY A 84 -15.57 -4.31 -13.33
C GLY A 84 -15.57 -3.64 -11.95
N SER A 85 -14.72 -4.06 -11.02
CA SER A 85 -14.65 -3.46 -9.68
C SER A 85 -13.81 -2.17 -9.68
N ASN A 86 -14.11 -1.28 -8.73
CA ASN A 86 -13.28 -0.12 -8.42
C ASN A 86 -12.29 -0.53 -7.32
N VAL A 87 -11.02 -0.67 -7.66
CA VAL A 87 -9.99 -1.16 -6.74
C VAL A 87 -9.17 0.01 -6.21
N ILE A 88 -8.97 0.05 -4.89
CA ILE A 88 -8.07 1.00 -4.25
C ILE A 88 -6.87 0.21 -3.71
N LEU A 89 -5.73 0.41 -4.36
CA LEU A 89 -4.44 -0.09 -3.89
C LEU A 89 -3.97 0.76 -2.70
N ILE A 90 -3.55 0.10 -1.63
CA ILE A 90 -3.02 0.71 -0.42
C ILE A 90 -1.56 0.34 -0.27
N ASP A 91 -0.69 1.35 -0.19
CA ASP A 91 0.74 1.17 0.10
C ASP A 91 1.17 2.04 1.28
N ASP A 92 2.25 1.68 1.95
CA ASP A 92 2.78 2.49 3.04
C ASP A 92 3.56 3.69 2.51
N VAL A 93 4.52 3.45 1.61
CA VAL A 93 5.41 4.48 1.06
C VAL A 93 5.53 4.35 -0.46
N LEU A 94 5.10 5.39 -1.19
CA LEU A 94 5.34 5.48 -2.63
C LEU A 94 6.69 6.13 -2.91
N LEU A 95 7.61 5.37 -3.53
CA LEU A 95 8.94 5.84 -3.97
C LEU A 95 9.06 5.80 -5.49
N THR A 96 9.73 4.79 -6.08
CA THR A 96 10.02 4.75 -7.52
C THR A 96 8.81 4.40 -8.37
N GLY A 97 7.84 3.71 -7.77
CA GLY A 97 6.62 3.23 -8.42
C GLY A 97 6.66 1.78 -8.88
N ARG A 98 7.78 1.07 -8.67
CA ARG A 98 7.98 -0.32 -9.15
C ARG A 98 7.05 -1.32 -8.47
N THR A 99 6.88 -1.22 -7.15
CA THR A 99 5.90 -2.02 -6.39
C THR A 99 4.49 -1.87 -6.95
N VAL A 100 4.07 -0.63 -7.24
CA VAL A 100 2.73 -0.35 -7.82
C VAL A 100 2.59 -0.96 -9.20
N ARG A 101 3.61 -0.83 -10.07
CA ARG A 101 3.61 -1.43 -11.41
C ARG A 101 3.49 -2.95 -11.34
N ALA A 102 4.25 -3.58 -10.44
CA ALA A 102 4.18 -5.01 -10.20
C ALA A 102 2.80 -5.45 -9.69
N ALA A 103 2.24 -4.71 -8.73
CA ALA A 103 0.92 -4.97 -8.20
C ALA A 103 -0.19 -4.81 -9.25
N LEU A 104 -0.07 -3.84 -10.16
CA LEU A 104 -0.98 -3.70 -11.29
C LEU A 104 -0.90 -4.91 -12.23
N ASN A 105 0.29 -5.40 -12.57
CA ASN A 105 0.40 -6.61 -13.40
C ASN A 105 -0.33 -7.77 -12.74
N GLU A 106 -0.06 -8.00 -11.45
CA GLU A 106 -0.67 -9.09 -10.71
C GLU A 106 -2.19 -8.92 -10.60
N LEU A 107 -2.70 -7.73 -10.27
CA LEU A 107 -4.15 -7.44 -10.24
C LEU A 107 -4.82 -7.80 -11.58
N PHE A 108 -4.17 -7.46 -12.70
CA PHE A 108 -4.68 -7.75 -14.03
C PHE A 108 -4.55 -9.22 -14.43
N ASP A 109 -3.78 -10.05 -13.71
CA ASP A 109 -3.83 -11.50 -13.89
C ASP A 109 -5.12 -12.11 -13.31
N PHE A 110 -5.74 -11.45 -12.32
CA PHE A 110 -7.00 -11.89 -11.70
C PHE A 110 -8.26 -11.36 -12.39
N GLY A 111 -8.17 -10.29 -13.17
CA GLY A 111 -9.33 -9.76 -13.88
C GLY A 111 -9.12 -8.39 -14.52
N ARG A 112 -10.21 -7.71 -14.83
CA ARG A 112 -10.20 -6.36 -15.43
C ARG A 112 -11.02 -5.39 -14.57
N PRO A 113 -10.39 -4.68 -13.62
CA PRO A 113 -11.10 -3.67 -12.82
C PRO A 113 -11.61 -2.53 -13.70
N ALA A 114 -12.72 -1.91 -13.31
CA ALA A 114 -13.25 -0.71 -13.98
C ALA A 114 -12.36 0.51 -13.71
N GLN A 115 -11.82 0.59 -12.50
CA GLN A 115 -10.95 1.68 -12.06
C GLN A 115 -9.92 1.13 -11.06
N VAL A 116 -8.70 1.66 -11.10
CA VAL A 116 -7.69 1.42 -10.07
C VAL A 116 -7.19 2.77 -9.56
N GLU A 117 -7.27 2.96 -8.25
CA GLU A 117 -6.72 4.11 -7.55
C GLU A 117 -5.61 3.68 -6.60
N LEU A 118 -4.69 4.59 -6.27
CA LEU A 118 -3.61 4.37 -5.32
C LEU A 118 -3.72 5.36 -4.16
N MET A 119 -3.74 4.84 -2.94
CA MET A 119 -3.66 5.65 -1.72
C MET A 119 -2.46 5.21 -0.88
N VAL A 120 -1.65 6.17 -0.43
CA VAL A 120 -0.44 5.89 0.35
C VAL A 120 -0.36 6.73 1.62
N LEU A 121 0.28 6.20 2.67
CA LEU A 121 0.55 7.02 3.86
C LEU A 121 1.54 8.12 3.53
N ALA A 122 2.68 7.77 2.94
CA ALA A 122 3.73 8.72 2.58
C ALA A 122 4.10 8.63 1.10
N ASP A 123 4.34 9.79 0.48
CA ASP A 123 4.89 9.89 -0.86
C ASP A 123 6.28 10.54 -0.81
N ARG A 124 7.31 9.80 -1.23
CA ARG A 124 8.71 10.25 -1.23
C ARG A 124 9.15 10.94 -2.52
N GLY A 125 8.30 11.01 -3.55
CA GLY A 125 8.72 11.46 -4.88
C GLY A 125 9.72 10.50 -5.54
N SER A 126 10.70 11.05 -6.27
CA SER A 126 11.75 10.28 -6.98
C SER A 126 11.23 9.16 -7.88
N ARG A 127 10.16 9.48 -8.65
CA ARG A 127 9.53 8.54 -9.57
C ARG A 127 10.46 8.11 -10.68
N GLU A 128 10.53 6.81 -10.91
CA GLU A 128 11.14 6.20 -12.10
C GLU A 128 10.09 5.73 -13.10
N LEU A 129 8.85 5.55 -12.63
CA LEU A 129 7.69 5.19 -13.43
C LEU A 129 6.63 6.30 -13.35
N PRO A 130 5.81 6.48 -14.40
CA PRO A 130 4.78 7.52 -14.45
C PRO A 130 3.55 7.14 -13.60
N VAL A 131 3.76 6.94 -12.31
CA VAL A 131 2.73 6.61 -11.33
C VAL A 131 2.66 7.65 -10.23
N SER A 132 1.43 8.03 -9.86
CA SER A 132 1.15 8.97 -8.78
C SER A 132 0.03 8.41 -7.91
N ALA A 133 0.08 8.66 -6.62
CA ALA A 133 -1.03 8.35 -5.74
C ALA A 133 -2.22 9.30 -6.03
N ASN A 134 -3.42 8.75 -6.07
CA ASN A 134 -4.66 9.52 -6.04
C ASN A 134 -4.83 10.23 -4.69
N PHE A 135 -4.27 9.65 -3.63
CA PHE A 135 -4.18 10.26 -2.30
C PHE A 135 -2.87 9.91 -1.62
N ALA A 136 -2.18 10.93 -1.10
CA ALA A 136 -1.04 10.76 -0.20
C ALA A 136 -1.35 11.44 1.13
N GLY A 137 -1.15 10.73 2.25
CA GLY A 137 -1.32 11.32 3.57
C GLY A 137 -0.37 12.50 3.81
N GLU A 138 0.87 12.37 3.35
CA GLU A 138 1.89 13.41 3.35
C GLU A 138 2.92 13.17 2.24
N ILE A 139 3.41 14.26 1.63
CA ILE A 139 4.58 14.23 0.75
C ILE A 139 5.80 14.54 1.61
N VAL A 140 6.80 13.67 1.58
CA VAL A 140 7.98 13.74 2.46
C VAL A 140 9.28 13.66 1.68
N SER A 141 10.31 14.33 2.20
CA SER A 141 11.68 14.22 1.69
C SER A 141 12.50 13.39 2.68
N VAL A 142 13.06 12.28 2.19
CA VAL A 142 13.94 11.39 2.96
C VAL A 142 15.20 11.17 2.12
N PRO A 143 16.41 11.28 2.70
CA PRO A 143 17.67 11.09 1.95
C PRO A 143 17.69 9.77 1.17
N ASP A 144 18.35 9.75 0.01
CA ASP A 144 18.39 8.58 -0.88
C ASP A 144 19.11 7.36 -0.28
N HIS A 145 20.00 7.60 0.69
CA HIS A 145 20.69 6.57 1.47
C HIS A 145 19.83 6.03 2.63
N GLN A 146 18.59 6.51 2.79
CA GLN A 146 17.69 6.05 3.84
C GLN A 146 16.39 5.48 3.27
N ILE A 147 15.91 4.44 3.93
CA ILE A 147 14.63 3.80 3.70
C ILE A 147 13.67 4.28 4.79
N LEU A 148 12.48 4.69 4.36
CA LEU A 148 11.40 5.02 5.26
C LEU A 148 10.54 3.77 5.43
N ALA A 149 10.65 3.09 6.55
CA ALA A 149 9.95 1.84 6.81
C ALA A 149 8.77 2.06 7.77
N LEU A 150 7.63 1.45 7.46
CA LEU A 150 6.50 1.38 8.37
C LEU A 150 6.70 0.22 9.35
N GLU A 151 6.59 0.51 10.64
CA GLU A 151 6.52 -0.51 11.70
C GLU A 151 5.10 -0.56 12.28
N LYS A 152 4.69 -1.77 12.67
CA LYS A 152 3.44 -2.03 13.40
C LYS A 152 3.78 -2.64 14.75
N ASP A 153 3.38 -2.00 15.84
CA ASP A 153 3.58 -2.52 17.18
C ASP A 153 2.57 -3.63 17.54
N THR A 154 2.73 -4.24 18.71
CA THR A 154 1.83 -5.31 19.20
C THR A 154 0.40 -4.83 19.48
N THR A 155 0.18 -3.52 19.59
CA THR A 155 -1.15 -2.90 19.75
C THR A 155 -1.79 -2.55 18.41
N GLY A 156 -1.07 -2.73 17.30
CA GLY A 156 -1.50 -2.41 15.94
C GLY A 156 -1.30 -0.94 15.55
N LYS A 157 -0.55 -0.16 16.34
CA LYS A 157 -0.19 1.21 15.98
C LYS A 157 0.99 1.24 15.02
N PHE A 158 0.93 2.20 14.13
CA PHE A 158 1.91 2.46 13.12
C PHE A 158 2.91 3.53 13.56
N SER A 159 4.17 3.31 13.22
CA SER A 159 5.21 4.32 13.31
C SER A 159 6.12 4.23 12.10
N PHE A 160 6.78 5.34 11.76
CA PHE A 160 7.79 5.34 10.72
C PHE A 160 9.17 5.35 11.34
N VAL A 161 10.05 4.50 10.82
CA VAL A 161 11.47 4.47 11.16
C VAL A 161 12.31 4.75 9.91
N LEU A 162 13.50 5.31 10.11
CA LEU A 162 14.48 5.49 9.05
C LEU A 162 15.54 4.40 9.20
N GLU A 163 15.73 3.62 8.15
CA GLU A 163 16.77 2.60 8.05
C GLU A 163 17.83 3.06 7.05
N GLU A 164 19.08 2.68 7.25
CA GLU A 164 20.14 2.90 6.26
C GLU A 164 19.96 1.91 5.09
N ARG A 165 20.14 2.40 3.87
CA ARG A 165 20.11 1.59 2.66
C ARG A 165 21.47 0.90 2.50
N GLU A 166 21.51 -0.42 2.67
CA GLU A 166 22.72 -1.24 2.43
C GLU A 166 23.20 -1.19 0.97
#